data_AF-A0A7C2IRD6-F1
#
_entry.id   AF-A0A7C2IRD6-F1
#
_cell.length_a   1.000
_cell.length_b   1.000
_cell.length_c   1.000
_cell.angle_alpha   90.00
_cell.angle_beta   90.00
_cell.angle_gamma   90.00
#
_symmetry.space_group_name_H-M   'P 1'
#
loop_
_entity.id
_entity.type
_entity.pdbx_description
1 polymer ?
#
loop_
_entity_poly.entity_id
_entity_poly.type
_entity_poly.pdbx_seq_one_letter_code
_entity_poly.pdbx_strand_id
1 'polypeptide(L)'
;MDEQERRAAPQPRVSLVPEAHGFGIYVDEELVLAVADELDAHHWAMHVVECVNSGETRAAVIRRLLPRVCEAARRHNLHAGFYPSEW
;
A
#
# COMPACT_ATOMS: atom_id res chain seq x y z
N MET A 1 -12.07 35.84 -10.19
CA MET A 1 -12.45 34.41 -10.20
C MET A 1 -11.26 33.70 -9.62
N ASP A 2 -11.26 33.54 -8.30
CA ASP A 2 -10.07 33.14 -7.53
C ASP A 2 -9.72 31.67 -7.78
N GLU A 3 -8.46 31.44 -8.08
CA GLU A 3 -7.82 30.14 -8.30
C GLU A 3 -7.80 29.25 -7.03
N GLN A 4 -8.34 29.76 -5.91
CA GLN A 4 -8.42 29.12 -4.59
C GLN A 4 -9.48 28.03 -4.45
N GLU A 5 -10.40 27.88 -5.41
CA GLU A 5 -11.48 26.89 -5.36
C GLU A 5 -11.28 25.65 -6.24
N ARG A 6 -10.06 25.37 -6.69
CA ARG A 6 -9.70 23.96 -6.92
C ARG A 6 -9.59 23.31 -5.55
N ARG A 7 -10.73 22.97 -4.94
CA ARG A 7 -10.81 22.03 -3.82
C ARG A 7 -9.90 20.87 -4.18
N ALA A 8 -8.70 20.83 -3.61
CA ALA A 8 -7.83 19.68 -3.74
C ALA A 8 -8.70 18.51 -3.26
N ALA A 9 -9.01 17.59 -4.17
CA ALA A 9 -9.62 16.34 -3.75
C ALA A 9 -8.75 15.83 -2.58
N PRO A 10 -9.35 15.37 -1.47
CA PRO A 10 -8.58 14.88 -0.34
C PRO A 10 -7.54 13.91 -0.89
N GLN A 11 -6.26 14.20 -0.65
CA GLN A 11 -5.20 13.35 -1.19
C GLN A 11 -5.46 11.92 -0.74
N PRO A 12 -5.33 10.93 -1.62
CA PRO A 12 -5.53 9.55 -1.23
C PRO A 12 -4.53 9.21 -0.14
N ARG A 13 -5.03 8.71 0.99
CA ARG A 13 -4.24 8.43 2.17
C ARG A 13 -3.14 7.40 1.93
N VAL A 14 -3.41 6.46 1.03
CA VAL A 14 -2.44 5.50 0.51
C VAL A 14 -2.24 5.80 -0.96
N SER A 15 -0.98 5.92 -1.39
CA SER A 15 -0.64 6.07 -2.80
C SER A 15 0.37 5.02 -3.24
N LEU A 16 0.18 4.52 -4.46
CA LEU A 16 1.12 3.66 -5.18
C LEU A 16 1.68 4.50 -6.32
N VAL A 17 2.98 4.78 -6.28
CA VAL A 17 3.64 5.73 -7.20
C VAL A 17 4.73 5.00 -7.98
N PRO A 18 4.71 5.02 -9.32
CA PRO A 18 5.82 4.54 -10.13
C PRO A 18 7.09 5.36 -9.88
N GLU A 19 8.22 4.69 -9.71
CA GLU A 19 9.54 5.26 -9.49
C GLU A 19 10.54 4.73 -10.52
N ALA A 20 11.75 5.30 -10.56
CA ALA A 20 12.79 4.95 -11.53
C ALA A 20 13.17 3.45 -11.55
N HIS A 21 13.01 2.75 -10.42
CA HIS A 21 13.40 1.34 -10.26
C HIS A 21 12.29 0.46 -9.65
N GLY A 22 11.02 0.84 -9.84
CA GLY A 22 9.88 0.07 -9.33
C GLY A 22 8.74 0.98 -8.90
N PHE A 23 8.19 0.69 -7.74
CA PHE A 23 7.00 1.34 -7.20
C PHE A 23 7.18 1.64 -5.71
N GLY A 24 6.87 2.86 -5.31
CA GLY A 24 6.78 3.25 -3.90
C GLY A 24 5.34 3.22 -3.41
N ILE A 25 5.14 2.65 -2.22
CA ILE A 25 3.86 2.66 -1.51
C ILE A 25 3.98 3.63 -0.34
N TYR A 26 3.12 4.65 -0.31
CA TYR A 26 3.17 5.76 0.63
C TYR A 26 1.90 5.83 1.48
N VAL A 27 2.04 6.30 2.71
CA VAL A 27 0.94 6.68 3.60
C VAL A 27 1.17 8.09 4.10
N ASP A 28 0.23 9.00 3.87
CA ASP A 28 0.34 10.41 4.26
C ASP A 28 1.72 11.02 3.83
N GLU A 29 2.13 10.73 2.59
CA GLU A 29 3.42 11.13 1.97
C GLU A 29 4.69 10.43 2.52
N GLU A 30 4.57 9.58 3.54
CA GLU A 30 5.69 8.78 4.05
C GLU A 30 5.82 7.43 3.33
N LEU A 31 7.02 7.13 2.85
CA LEU A 31 7.32 5.85 2.20
C LEU A 31 7.20 4.68 3.20
N VAL A 32 6.30 3.73 2.90
CA VAL A 32 6.16 2.47 3.65
C VAL A 32 7.07 1.41 3.07
N LEU A 33 6.98 1.16 1.77
CA LEU A 33 7.66 0.06 1.09
C LEU A 33 8.00 0.45 -0.35
N ALA A 34 9.17 0.04 -0.82
CA ALA A 34 9.56 0.10 -2.22
C ALA A 34 9.60 -1.32 -2.79
N VAL A 35 9.01 -1.52 -3.97
CA VAL A 35 8.82 -2.83 -4.59
C VAL A 35 9.24 -2.75 -6.06
N ALA A 36 9.97 -3.73 -6.57
CA ALA A 36 10.48 -3.69 -7.95
C ALA A 36 9.40 -4.00 -9.00
N ASP A 37 8.46 -4.89 -8.67
CA ASP A 37 7.44 -5.41 -9.57
C ASP A 37 6.06 -4.80 -9.30
N GLU A 38 5.27 -4.60 -10.36
CA GLU A 38 3.95 -3.97 -10.30
C GLU A 38 2.93 -4.86 -9.57
N LEU A 39 2.95 -6.17 -9.81
CA LEU A 39 2.02 -7.11 -9.19
C LEU A 39 2.28 -7.21 -7.69
N ASP A 40 3.54 -7.32 -7.30
CA ASP A 40 3.92 -7.28 -5.88
C ASP A 40 3.55 -5.93 -5.24
N ALA A 41 3.73 -4.81 -5.97
CA ALA A 41 3.39 -3.50 -5.44
C ALA A 41 1.88 -3.35 -5.18
N HIS A 42 1.03 -3.85 -6.09
CA HIS A 42 -0.41 -3.92 -5.88
C HIS A 42 -0.79 -4.82 -4.70
N HIS A 43 -0.15 -5.99 -4.58
CA HIS A 43 -0.35 -6.90 -3.46
C HIS A 43 -0.04 -6.22 -2.13
N TRP A 44 1.14 -5.60 -2.00
CA TRP A 44 1.52 -4.92 -0.76
C TRP A 44 0.69 -3.67 -0.50
N ALA A 45 0.28 -2.93 -1.53
CA ALA A 45 -0.59 -1.77 -1.37
C ALA A 45 -1.95 -2.15 -0.75
N MET A 46 -2.51 -3.31 -1.08
CA MET A 46 -3.73 -3.81 -0.43
C MET A 46 -3.53 -4.00 1.08
N HIS A 47 -2.42 -4.63 1.50
CA HIS A 47 -2.12 -4.81 2.92
C HIS A 47 -1.83 -3.48 3.66
N VAL A 48 -1.24 -2.50 2.98
CA VAL A 48 -1.10 -1.14 3.52
C VAL A 48 -2.48 -0.51 3.75
N VAL A 49 -3.40 -0.63 2.78
CA VAL A 49 -4.79 -0.17 2.92
C VAL A 49 -5.50 -0.86 4.08
N GLU A 50 -5.31 -2.16 4.28
CA GLU A 50 -5.86 -2.88 5.44
C GLU A 50 -5.37 -2.31 6.77
N CYS A 51 -4.07 -2.02 6.88
CA CYS A 51 -3.50 -1.38 8.08
C CYS A 51 -4.13 0.01 8.31
N VAL A 52 -4.26 0.82 7.26
CA VAL A 52 -4.87 2.15 7.33
C VAL A 52 -6.35 2.09 7.71
N ASN A 53 -7.10 1.14 7.15
CA ASN A 53 -8.50 0.91 7.49
C ASN A 53 -8.66 0.43 8.95
N SER A 54 -7.65 -0.23 9.51
CA SER A 54 -7.60 -0.59 10.94
C SER A 54 -7.19 0.56 11.87
N GLY A 55 -6.87 1.74 11.31
CA GLY A 55 -6.55 2.95 12.05
C GLY A 55 -5.05 3.21 12.28
N GLU A 56 -4.16 2.38 11.73
CA GLU A 56 -2.72 2.62 11.80
C GLU A 56 -2.24 3.41 10.57
N THR A 57 -1.48 4.48 10.82
CA THR A 57 -1.19 5.50 9.79
C THR A 57 0.29 5.86 9.76
N ARG A 58 1.08 5.36 10.73
CA ARG A 58 2.52 5.60 10.81
C ARG A 58 3.24 4.60 9.93
N ALA A 59 3.95 5.08 8.91
CA ALA A 59 4.62 4.23 7.93
C ALA A 59 5.56 3.19 8.58
N ALA A 60 6.30 3.59 9.62
CA ALA A 60 7.19 2.70 10.36
C ALA A 60 6.46 1.53 11.08
N VAL A 61 5.24 1.75 11.56
CA VAL A 61 4.45 0.70 12.22
C VAL A 61 3.81 -0.21 11.19
N ILE A 62 3.22 0.36 10.13
CA ILE A 62 2.66 -0.38 9.00
C ILE A 62 3.70 -1.34 8.42
N ARG A 63 4.93 -0.86 8.15
CA ARG A 63 6.03 -1.70 7.64
C ARG A 63 6.30 -2.93 8.50
N ARG A 64 6.17 -2.82 9.83
CA ARG A 64 6.35 -3.95 10.77
C ARG A 64 5.15 -4.90 10.79
N LEU A 65 3.95 -4.41 10.47
CA LEU A 65 2.71 -5.18 10.45
C LEU A 65 2.55 -5.97 9.15
N LEU A 66 3.05 -5.45 8.03
CA LEU A 66 2.87 -6.05 6.69
C LEU A 66 3.10 -7.57 6.63
N PRO A 67 4.18 -8.16 7.18
CA PRO A 67 4.37 -9.61 7.14
C PRO A 67 3.27 -10.38 7.88
N ARG A 68 2.76 -9.83 8.99
CA ARG A 68 1.70 -10.46 9.78
C ARG A 68 0.35 -10.37 9.09
N VAL A 69 0.09 -9.24 8.43
CA VAL A 69 -1.14 -9.02 7.66
C VAL A 69 -1.18 -9.96 6.45
N CYS A 70 -0.07 -10.05 5.71
CA CYS A 70 0.06 -11.00 4.60
C CYS A 70 -0.13 -12.46 5.05
N GLU A 71 0.48 -12.87 6.17
CA GLU A 71 0.27 -14.22 6.72
C GLU A 71 -1.18 -14.47 7.14
N ALA A 72 -1.86 -13.48 7.71
CA ALA A 72 -3.28 -13.59 8.05
C ALA A 72 -4.14 -13.73 6.78
N ALA A 73 -3.92 -12.87 5.78
CA ALA A 73 -4.64 -12.90 4.53
C ALA A 73 -4.45 -14.24 3.78
N ARG A 74 -3.23 -14.81 3.81
CA ARG A 74 -2.93 -16.15 3.29
C ARG A 74 -3.73 -17.25 4.01
N ARG A 75 -3.77 -17.23 5.35
CA ARG A 75 -4.52 -18.22 6.15
C ARG A 75 -6.03 -18.19 5.89
N HIS A 76 -6.55 -17.01 5.55
CA HIS A 76 -7.97 -16.81 5.29
C HIS A 76 -8.32 -16.89 3.79
N ASN A 77 -7.38 -17.28 2.92
CA ASN A 77 -7.56 -17.32 1.45
C ASN A 77 -8.08 -16.00 0.87
N LEU A 78 -7.68 -14.87 1.44
CA LEU A 78 -8.12 -13.53 1.01
C LEU A 78 -7.30 -12.97 -0.16
N HIS A 79 -6.28 -13.70 -0.60
CA HIS A 79 -5.51 -13.37 -1.80
C HIS A 79 -6.33 -13.82 -3.01
N ALA A 80 -7.27 -12.99 -3.45
CA ALA A 80 -7.95 -13.22 -4.72
C ALA A 80 -6.91 -13.10 -5.87
N GLY A 81 -6.33 -14.23 -6.29
CA GLY A 81 -5.56 -14.34 -7.52
C GLY A 81 -4.03 -14.52 -7.43
N PHE A 82 -3.44 -14.74 -6.25
CA PHE A 82 -1.99 -15.04 -6.17
C PHE A 82 -1.73 -16.52 -5.89
N TYR A 83 -1.39 -17.27 -6.94
CA TYR A 83 -0.72 -18.56 -6.81
C TYR A 83 0.79 -18.31 -6.91
N PRO A 84 1.56 -18.39 -5.81
CA PRO A 84 3.00 -18.37 -5.93
C PRO A 84 3.42 -19.56 -6.79
N SER A 85 4.10 -19.29 -7.90
CA SER A 85 4.77 -20.34 -8.66
C SER A 85 5.87 -20.88 -7.77
N GLU A 86 5.77 -22.15 -7.38
CA GLU A 86 6.79 -22.84 -6.60
C GLU A 86 8.11 -22.86 -7.39
N TRP A 87 9.21 -22.50 -6.72
CA TRP A 87 10.58 -22.64 -7.21
C TRP A 87 11.05 -24.08 -7.12
#